data_AF-A0A9R1VFE6-F1
#
_entry.id   AF-A0A9R1VFE6-F1
#
_cell.length_a   1.000
_cell.length_b   1.000
_cell.length_c   1.000
_cell.angle_alpha   90.00
_cell.angle_beta   90.00
_cell.angle_gamma   90.00
#
_symmetry.space_group_name_H-M   'P 1'
#
loop_
_entity.id
_entity.type
_entity.pdbx_description
1 polymer ?
#
loop_
_entity_poly.entity_id
_entity_poly.type
_entity_poly.pdbx_seq_one_letter_code
_entity_poly.pdbx_strand_id
1 'polypeptide(L)'
;MPYAALKAREYLDKPAIHETMVKVSAYLLGEYNHLLARRPGCSPKDIFVIIHEKLPTVSTPTISILLSTYAKILMHSQPPDPELQN
;
A
#
# COMPACT_ATOMS: atom_id res chain seq x y z
N MET A 1 15.20 0.28 -4.24
CA MET A 1 13.89 -0.09 -3.68
C MET A 1 12.64 0.51 -4.35
N PRO A 2 12.61 1.70 -4.98
CA PRO A 2 11.35 2.21 -5.57
C PRO A 2 10.84 1.36 -6.75
N TYR A 3 11.75 0.69 -7.49
CA TYR A 3 11.38 -0.24 -8.56
C TYR A 3 10.57 -1.45 -8.04
N ALA A 4 10.93 -2.00 -6.88
CA ALA A 4 10.23 -3.14 -6.30
C ALA A 4 8.82 -2.77 -5.86
N ALA A 5 8.65 -1.59 -5.24
CA ALA A 5 7.34 -1.08 -4.86
C ALA A 5 6.46 -0.75 -6.08
N LEU A 6 7.06 -0.24 -7.17
CA LEU A 6 6.36 -0.03 -8.44
C LEU A 6 5.89 -1.35 -9.04
N LYS A 7 6.76 -2.37 -9.08
CA LYS A 7 6.39 -3.71 -9.55
C LYS A 7 5.31 -4.34 -8.67
N ALA A 8 5.39 -4.20 -7.35
CA ALA A 8 4.37 -4.65 -6.42
C ALA A 8 2.99 -4.04 -6.75
N ARG A 9 2.94 -2.73 -7.04
CA ARG A 9 1.72 -2.06 -7.51
C ARG A 9 1.18 -2.69 -8.80
N GLU A 10 2.02 -2.88 -9.81
CA GLU A 10 1.64 -3.50 -11.09
C GLU A 10 1.13 -4.94 -10.92
N TYR A 11 1.65 -5.70 -9.94
CA TYR A 11 1.18 -7.05 -9.67
C TYR A 11 -0.21 -7.07 -9.02
N LEU A 12 -0.52 -6.11 -8.16
CA LEU A 12 -1.85 -6.01 -7.55
C LEU A 12 -2.94 -5.64 -8.57
N ASP A 13 -2.57 -5.02 -9.69
CA ASP A 13 -3.51 -4.67 -10.77
C ASP A 13 -4.01 -5.91 -11.53
N LYS A 14 -3.35 -7.06 -11.37
CA LYS A 14 -3.76 -8.31 -12.01
C LYS A 14 -5.05 -8.85 -11.38
N PRO A 15 -6.01 -9.36 -12.17
CA PRO A 15 -7.26 -9.92 -11.65
C PRO A 15 -7.02 -11.18 -10.81
N ALA A 16 -6.07 -12.03 -11.21
CA ALA A 16 -5.68 -13.24 -10.51
C ALA A 16 -4.22 -13.13 -10.05
N ILE A 17 -4.03 -13.14 -8.73
CA ILE A 17 -2.73 -13.03 -8.08
C ILE A 17 -2.72 -13.96 -6.87
N HIS A 18 -1.64 -14.72 -6.71
CA HIS A 18 -1.48 -15.62 -5.57
C HIS A 18 -1.38 -14.81 -4.26
N GLU A 19 -1.97 -15.33 -3.20
CA GLU A 19 -2.04 -14.64 -1.91
C GLU A 19 -0.65 -14.23 -1.35
N THR A 20 0.37 -15.07 -1.54
CA THR A 20 1.76 -14.73 -1.20
C THR A 20 2.24 -13.44 -1.87
N MET A 21 1.88 -13.23 -3.14
CA MET A 21 2.23 -12.00 -3.85
C MET A 21 1.43 -10.81 -3.34
N VAL A 22 0.18 -11.00 -2.89
CA VAL A 22 -0.59 -9.94 -2.23
C VAL A 22 0.10 -9.52 -0.93
N LYS A 23 0.52 -10.48 -0.09
CA LYS A 23 1.24 -10.22 1.17
C LYS A 23 2.52 -9.40 0.94
N VAL A 24 3.37 -9.88 0.04
CA VAL A 24 4.65 -9.24 -0.28
C VAL A 24 4.42 -7.84 -0.85
N SER A 25 3.47 -7.70 -1.77
CA SER A 25 3.17 -6.40 -2.41
C SER A 25 2.59 -5.40 -1.42
N ALA A 26 1.65 -5.81 -0.57
CA ALA A 26 1.07 -4.94 0.46
C ALA A 26 2.11 -4.48 1.49
N TYR A 27 3.03 -5.36 1.89
CA TYR A 27 4.13 -5.00 2.78
C TYR A 27 5.07 -3.98 2.15
N LEU A 28 5.53 -4.23 0.92
CA LEU A 28 6.37 -3.31 0.15
C LEU A 28 5.70 -1.94 -0.02
N LEU A 29 4.42 -1.92 -0.39
CA LEU A 29 3.70 -0.66 -0.57
C LEU A 29 3.50 0.07 0.77
N GLY A 30 3.25 -0.64 1.88
CA GLY A 30 3.15 -0.01 3.20
C GLY A 30 4.40 0.77 3.59
N GLU A 31 5.59 0.17 3.44
CA GLU A 31 6.86 0.82 3.80
C GLU A 31 7.23 1.96 2.83
N TYR A 32 7.00 1.74 1.52
CA TYR A 32 7.56 2.61 0.48
C TYR A 32 6.52 3.50 -0.23
N ASN A 33 5.25 3.57 0.21
CA ASN A 33 4.23 4.37 -0.46
C ASN A 33 4.60 5.86 -0.58
N HIS A 34 5.23 6.43 0.45
CA HIS A 34 5.65 7.84 0.45
C HIS A 34 6.69 8.15 -0.64
N LEU A 35 7.53 7.18 -1.01
CA LEU A 35 8.50 7.31 -2.12
C LEU A 35 7.80 7.27 -3.48
N LEU A 36 6.67 6.57 -3.58
CA LEU A 36 5.88 6.45 -4.80
C LEU A 36 4.86 7.59 -4.97
N ALA A 37 4.53 8.33 -3.91
CA ALA A 37 3.51 9.39 -3.92
C ALA A 37 3.73 10.48 -4.98
N ARG A 38 4.98 10.67 -5.45
CA ARG A 38 5.31 11.62 -6.53
C ARG A 38 5.03 11.08 -7.94
N ARG A 39 4.66 9.80 -8.08
CA ARG A 39 4.36 9.18 -9.38
C ARG A 39 2.86 9.18 -9.65
N PRO A 40 2.44 9.39 -10.92
CA PRO A 40 1.04 9.32 -11.30
C PRO A 40 0.48 7.91 -11.05
N GLY A 41 -0.75 7.84 -10.51
CA GLY A 41 -1.42 6.56 -10.19
C GLY A 41 -0.82 5.79 -9.02
N CYS A 42 0.03 6.44 -8.21
CA CYS A 42 0.62 5.90 -6.99
C CYS A 42 0.31 6.79 -5.79
N SER A 43 -0.77 7.58 -5.84
CA SER A 43 -1.19 8.36 -4.68
C SER A 43 -1.54 7.42 -3.52
N PRO A 44 -1.46 7.87 -2.26
CA PRO A 44 -1.91 7.07 -1.12
C PRO A 44 -3.33 6.51 -1.29
N LYS A 45 -4.21 7.29 -1.92
CA LYS A 45 -5.58 6.86 -2.29
C LYS A 45 -5.59 5.73 -3.31
N ASP A 46 -4.80 5.81 -4.38
CA ASP A 46 -4.73 4.76 -5.41
C ASP A 46 -4.20 3.45 -4.82
N ILE A 47 -3.16 3.54 -3.98
CA ILE A 47 -2.57 2.38 -3.28
C ILE A 47 -3.58 1.78 -2.29
N PHE A 48 -4.37 2.60 -1.60
CA PHE A 48 -5.44 2.10 -0.74
C PHE A 48 -6.49 1.31 -1.54
N VAL A 49 -6.98 1.88 -2.64
CA VAL A 49 -8.02 1.27 -3.48
C VAL A 49 -7.55 -0.08 -4.01
N ILE A 50 -6.36 -0.16 -4.61
CA ILE A 50 -5.87 -1.42 -5.21
C ILE A 50 -5.65 -2.53 -4.19
N ILE A 51 -5.27 -2.19 -2.95
CA ILE A 51 -5.13 -3.16 -1.86
C ILE A 51 -6.51 -3.59 -1.35
N HIS A 52 -7.45 -2.65 -1.25
CA HIS A 52 -8.81 -2.92 -0.81
C HIS A 52 -9.57 -3.86 -1.74
N GLU A 53 -9.35 -3.77 -3.05
CA GLU A 53 -9.91 -4.71 -4.02
C GLU A 53 -9.46 -6.16 -3.78
N LYS A 54 -8.32 -6.39 -3.14
CA LYS A 54 -7.82 -7.74 -2.81
C LYS A 54 -8.31 -8.26 -1.47
N LEU A 55 -8.84 -7.40 -0.60
CA LEU A 55 -9.33 -7.77 0.73
C LEU A 55 -10.32 -8.95 0.73
N PRO A 56 -11.34 -9.04 -0.16
CA PRO A 56 -12.27 -10.16 -0.14
C PRO A 56 -11.67 -11.48 -0.67
N THR A 57 -10.51 -11.43 -1.33
CA THR A 57 -9.87 -12.59 -1.97
C THR A 57 -8.77 -13.25 -1.14
N VAL A 58 -8.47 -12.72 0.05
CA VAL A 58 -7.35 -13.18 0.89
C VAL A 58 -7.82 -13.76 2.22
N SER A 59 -6.96 -14.57 2.84
CA SER A 59 -7.23 -15.17 4.15
C SER A 59 -7.04 -14.18 5.30
N THR A 60 -7.63 -14.48 6.46
CA THR A 60 -7.51 -13.71 7.71
C THR A 60 -6.10 -13.25 8.08
N PRO A 61 -5.04 -14.09 8.01
CA PRO A 61 -3.68 -13.62 8.31
C PRO A 61 -3.12 -12.64 7.28
N THR A 62 -3.65 -12.61 6.05
CA THR A 62 -3.29 -11.57 5.08
C THR A 62 -4.04 -10.28 5.35
N ILE A 63 -5.29 -10.36 5.80
CA ILE A 63 -6.09 -9.19 6.19
C ILE A 63 -5.36 -8.37 7.26
N SER A 64 -4.73 -8.99 8.25
CA SER A 64 -3.95 -8.25 9.27
C SER A 64 -2.76 -7.46 8.68
N ILE A 65 -2.12 -8.01 7.64
CA ILE A 65 -1.07 -7.30 6.89
C ILE A 65 -1.68 -6.13 6.12
N LEU A 66 -2.80 -6.33 5.43
CA LEU A 66 -3.46 -5.26 4.69
C LEU A 66 -3.91 -4.12 5.61
N LEU A 67 -4.47 -4.44 6.78
CA LEU A 67 -4.85 -3.45 7.81
C LEU A 67 -3.65 -2.67 8.32
N SER A 68 -2.53 -3.35 8.57
CA SER A 68 -1.26 -2.69 8.95
C SER A 68 -0.77 -1.75 7.85
N THR A 69 -0.88 -2.15 6.60
CA THR A 69 -0.56 -1.31 5.45
C THR A 69 -1.48 -0.08 5.37
N TYR A 70 -2.77 -0.22 5.66
CA TYR A 70 -3.69 0.93 5.71
C TYR A 70 -3.28 1.97 6.76
N ALA A 71 -2.90 1.52 7.96
CA ALA A 71 -2.42 2.42 8.99
C ALA A 71 -1.20 3.22 8.51
N LYS A 72 -0.25 2.56 7.83
CA LYS A 72 0.95 3.22 7.27
C LYS A 72 0.62 4.21 6.15
N ILE A 73 -0.33 3.88 5.27
CA ILE A 73 -0.80 4.78 4.20
C ILE A 73 -1.41 6.04 4.83
N LEU A 74 -2.24 5.90 5.86
CA LEU A 74 -2.84 7.02 6.58
C LEU A 74 -1.79 7.89 7.27
N MET A 75 -0.83 7.29 7.98
CA MET A 75 0.25 8.02 8.63
C MET A 75 1.08 8.86 7.66
N HIS A 76 1.36 8.34 6.46
CA HIS A 76 2.10 9.07 5.42
C HIS A 76 1.24 10.07 4.64
N SER A 77 -0.09 10.02 4.78
CA SER A 77 -1.02 10.95 4.12
C SER A 77 -1.32 12.19 4.95
N GLN A 78 -1.00 12.18 6.25
CA GLN A 78 -1.22 13.34 7.12
C GLN A 78 -0.11 14.38 6.88
N PRO A 79 -0.44 15.67 6.73
CA PRO A 79 0.57 16.72 6.83
C PRO A 79 1.20 16.66 8.23
N PRO A 80 2.50 16.99 8.38
CA PRO A 80 3.12 17.09 9.70
C PRO A 80 2.30 18.06 10.56
N ASP A 81 2.01 17.65 11.79
CA ASP A 81 1.20 18.45 12.72
C ASP A 81 1.82 19.85 12.86
N PRO A 82 1.06 20.93 12.57
CA PRO A 82 1.57 22.29 12.68
C PRO A 82 1.95 22.67 14.12
N GLU A 83 1.48 21.92 15.12
CA GLU A 83 1.80 22.12 16.54
C GLU A 83 3.23 21.69 16.92
N LEU A 84 3.88 20.85 16.12
CA LEU A 84 5.26 20.41 16.38
C LEU A 84 6.34 21.37 15.80
N GLN A 85 5.92 22.48 15.19
CA GLN A 85 6.81 23.49 14.61
C GLN A 85 7.00 24.75 15.48
N ASN A 86 6.47 24.78 16.71
CA ASN A 86 6.64 25.90 17.65
C ASN A 86 7.62 25.55 18.77
#